data_AF-A0A661J897-F1
#
_entry.id   AF-A0A661J897-F1
#
_cell.length_a   1.000
_cell.length_b   1.000
_cell.length_c   1.000
_cell.angle_alpha   90.00
_cell.angle_beta   90.00
_cell.angle_gamma   90.00
#
_symmetry.space_group_name_H-M   'P 1'
#
loop_
_entity.id
_entity.type
_entity.pdbx_description
1 polymer ?
#
loop_
_entity_poly.entity_id
_entity_poly.type
_entity_poly.pdbx_seq_one_letter_code
_entity_poly.pdbx_strand_id
1 'polypeptide(L)'
;MNNEQVIIEQLDHLGQEIALLTDSARSLRELRDDLSPRVNEAVKVLIEELAEIEADVQLEDLVSLLKNLMRNVRNLTWSVEQLKNLIDFIRTVEPLLKSVVPQGIIYLDKLEQQGVFQVLASMMGVLEKIADTYTPEDIEQIGNALVPLVGVVKKLTAPEALNLLDKAAEVPARVDLSQAKAVGPFGMLFALGNSEVKQGMGVVLELTKALSLLKNGDGAEESGA
;
A
#
# COMPACT_ATOMS: atom_id res chain seq x y z
N MET A 1 -9.22 65.63 23.16
CA MET A 1 -9.81 64.66 24.11
C MET A 1 -8.69 64.21 25.05
N ASN A 2 -8.96 64.19 26.35
CA ASN A 2 -8.00 64.46 27.43
C ASN A 2 -6.87 63.44 27.59
N ASN A 3 -5.61 63.90 27.51
CA ASN A 3 -4.42 63.13 27.85
C ASN A 3 -4.46 62.61 29.30
N GLU A 4 -5.13 63.32 30.21
CA GLU A 4 -5.31 62.91 31.60
C GLU A 4 -6.17 61.63 31.73
N GLN A 5 -7.15 61.43 30.86
CA GLN A 5 -7.99 60.21 30.89
C GLN A 5 -7.21 58.99 30.41
N VAL A 6 -6.37 59.16 29.38
CA VAL A 6 -5.50 58.09 28.87
C VAL A 6 -4.43 57.71 29.89
N ILE A 7 -3.87 58.69 30.62
CA ILE A 7 -2.89 58.43 31.69
C ILE A 7 -3.53 57.68 32.86
N ILE A 8 -4.75 58.04 33.26
CA ILE A 8 -5.48 57.34 34.34
C ILE A 8 -5.83 55.91 33.93
N GLU A 9 -6.26 55.69 32.69
CA GLU A 9 -6.59 54.37 32.17
C GLU A 9 -5.34 53.46 32.04
N GLN A 10 -4.20 54.03 31.65
CA GLN A 10 -2.92 53.31 31.64
C GLN A 10 -2.40 53.00 33.06
N LEU A 11 -2.60 53.91 34.02
CA LEU A 11 -2.27 53.69 35.44
C LEU A 11 -3.17 52.62 36.07
N ASP A 12 -4.45 52.56 35.70
CA ASP A 12 -5.38 51.54 36.17
C ASP A 12 -5.05 50.16 35.57
N HIS A 13 -4.66 50.12 34.30
CA HIS A 13 -4.16 48.90 33.65
C HIS A 13 -2.85 48.39 34.29
N LEU A 14 -1.89 49.28 34.55
CA LEU A 14 -0.66 48.97 35.29
C LEU A 14 -0.97 48.53 36.73
N GLY A 15 -1.96 49.15 37.38
CA GLY A 15 -2.44 48.78 38.71
C GLY A 15 -3.04 47.38 38.75
N GLN A 16 -3.81 46.98 37.73
CA GLN A 16 -4.39 45.65 37.61
C GLN A 16 -3.34 44.57 37.28
N GLU A 17 -2.36 44.86 36.41
CA GLU A 17 -1.25 43.95 36.13
C GLU A 17 -0.36 43.74 37.37
N ILE A 18 -0.08 44.82 38.12
CA ILE A 18 0.65 44.74 39.39
C ILE A 18 -0.17 43.99 40.45
N ALA A 19 -1.50 44.12 40.46
CA ALA A 19 -2.36 43.38 41.38
C ALA A 19 -2.31 41.87 41.12
N LEU A 20 -2.35 41.43 39.85
CA LEU A 20 -2.20 40.02 39.47
C LEU A 20 -0.82 39.45 39.83
N LEU A 21 0.23 40.24 39.67
CA LEU A 21 1.60 39.88 40.09
C LEU A 21 1.73 39.82 41.62
N THR A 22 1.05 40.72 42.34
CA THR A 22 1.03 40.74 43.81
C THR A 22 0.27 39.55 44.38
N ASP A 23 -0.83 39.14 43.73
CA ASP A 23 -1.61 37.97 44.12
C ASP A 23 -0.85 36.65 43.86
N SER A 24 -0.14 36.58 42.74
CA SER A 24 0.80 35.48 42.46
C SER A 24 1.95 35.42 43.49
N ALA A 25 2.50 36.57 43.89
CA ALA A 25 3.54 36.62 44.92
C ALA A 25 3.02 36.27 46.32
N ARG A 26 1.73 36.50 46.59
CA ARG A 26 1.06 36.13 47.84
C ARG A 26 0.77 34.65 47.90
N SER A 27 0.20 34.06 46.84
CA SER A 27 -0.07 32.63 46.76
C SER A 27 1.22 31.80 46.84
N LEU A 28 2.34 32.27 46.30
CA LEU A 28 3.65 31.66 46.47
C LEU A 28 4.19 31.74 47.92
N ARG A 29 3.90 32.83 48.64
CA ARG A 29 4.24 32.96 50.07
C ARG A 29 3.39 32.04 50.93
N GLU A 30 2.10 31.94 50.67
CA GLU A 30 1.18 31.06 51.37
C GLU A 30 1.53 29.59 51.11
N LEU A 31 1.82 29.21 49.85
CA LEU A 31 2.35 27.88 49.54
C LEU A 31 3.64 27.60 50.30
N ARG A 32 4.55 28.58 50.39
CA ARG A 32 5.82 28.43 51.10
C ARG A 32 5.62 28.28 52.61
N ASP A 33 4.67 29.00 53.20
CA ASP A 33 4.38 28.91 54.64
C ASP A 33 3.60 27.62 54.97
N ASP A 34 2.72 27.14 54.09
CA ASP A 34 1.99 25.86 54.24
C ASP A 34 2.87 24.63 53.93
N LEU A 35 3.81 24.77 52.99
CA LEU A 35 4.77 23.72 52.66
C LEU A 35 5.95 23.71 53.63
N SER A 36 6.34 24.82 54.27
CA SER A 36 7.52 24.87 55.16
C SER A 36 7.53 23.79 56.24
N PRO A 37 6.41 23.50 56.96
CA PRO A 37 6.38 22.43 57.95
C PRO A 37 6.51 21.04 57.31
N ARG A 38 5.81 20.80 56.20
CA ARG A 38 5.73 19.48 55.53
C ARG A 38 6.95 19.16 54.67
N VAL A 39 7.64 20.17 54.16
CA VAL A 39 8.89 20.02 53.39
C VAL A 39 9.97 19.47 54.29
N ASN A 40 10.07 19.94 55.54
CA ASN A 40 11.04 19.39 56.48
C ASN A 40 10.77 17.92 56.81
N GLU A 41 9.50 17.55 56.99
CA GLU A 41 9.11 16.15 57.23
C GLU A 41 9.32 15.28 55.99
N ALA A 42 8.94 15.75 54.79
CA ALA A 42 9.13 15.02 53.54
C ALA A 42 10.61 14.85 53.20
N VAL A 43 11.44 15.87 53.43
CA VAL A 43 12.91 15.78 53.28
C VAL A 43 13.49 14.78 54.28
N LYS A 44 12.98 14.74 55.51
CA LYS A 44 13.44 13.80 56.53
C LYS A 44 13.06 12.36 56.20
N VAL A 45 11.83 12.12 55.75
CA VAL A 45 11.36 10.81 55.26
C VAL A 45 12.15 10.37 54.03
N LEU A 46 12.42 11.27 53.08
CA LEU A 46 13.30 10.96 51.96
C LEU A 46 14.71 10.61 52.42
N ILE A 47 15.28 11.30 53.41
CA ILE A 47 16.60 10.97 53.95
C ILE A 47 16.60 9.61 54.65
N GLU A 48 15.54 9.28 55.41
CA GLU A 48 15.40 8.00 56.12
C GLU A 48 15.19 6.83 55.14
N GLU A 49 14.32 7.00 54.14
CA GLU A 49 14.06 6.00 53.08
C GLU A 49 15.27 5.84 52.14
N LEU A 50 15.97 6.93 51.80
CA LEU A 50 17.21 6.86 51.02
C LEU A 50 18.38 6.28 51.83
N ALA A 51 18.34 6.34 53.17
CA ALA A 51 19.30 5.68 54.04
C ALA A 51 19.04 4.17 54.19
N GLU A 52 17.81 3.70 53.96
CA GLU A 52 17.46 2.27 53.89
C GLU A 52 17.82 1.61 52.54
N ILE A 53 18.01 2.40 51.47
CA ILE A 53 18.56 1.91 50.20
C ILE A 53 20.07 1.73 50.38
N GLU A 54 20.49 0.49 50.63
CA GLU A 54 21.88 0.06 50.82
C GLU A 54 22.88 0.76 49.86
N ALA A 55 23.71 1.63 50.44
CA ALA A 55 25.06 2.05 50.06
C ALA A 55 25.35 2.77 48.71
N ASP A 56 24.44 2.87 47.74
CA ASP A 56 24.79 3.38 46.39
C ASP A 56 24.32 4.82 46.07
N VAL A 57 23.60 5.50 46.98
CA VAL A 57 23.13 6.87 46.74
C VAL A 57 23.67 7.80 47.81
N GLN A 58 24.80 8.46 47.53
CA GLN A 58 25.35 9.47 48.43
C GLN A 58 24.64 10.82 48.24
N LEU A 59 24.63 11.66 49.27
CA LEU A 59 24.12 13.04 49.17
C LEU A 59 24.82 13.82 48.05
N GLU A 60 26.07 13.50 47.77
CA GLU A 60 26.84 14.09 46.68
C GLU A 60 26.32 13.69 45.29
N ASP A 61 25.84 12.47 45.13
CA ASP A 61 25.20 11.99 43.90
C ASP A 61 23.86 12.69 43.67
N LEU A 62 23.08 12.92 44.73
CA LEU A 62 21.82 13.69 44.63
C LEU A 62 22.07 15.15 44.24
N VAL A 63 23.11 15.78 44.81
CA VAL A 63 23.52 17.15 44.43
C VAL A 63 24.06 17.18 43.00
N SER A 64 24.80 16.15 42.58
CA SER A 64 25.30 15.99 41.21
C SER A 64 24.16 15.79 40.21
N LEU A 65 23.18 14.97 40.52
CA LEU A 65 21.96 14.78 39.74
C LEU A 65 21.16 16.08 39.65
N LEU A 66 20.97 16.80 40.75
CA LEU A 66 20.29 18.09 40.75
C LEU A 66 21.05 19.13 39.89
N LYS A 67 22.38 19.19 40.01
CA LYS A 67 23.23 20.04 39.17
C LYS A 67 23.14 19.64 37.70
N ASN A 68 23.11 18.34 37.39
CA ASN A 68 22.98 17.84 36.03
C ASN A 68 21.59 18.13 35.46
N LEU A 69 20.53 18.01 36.25
CA LEU A 69 19.17 18.42 35.87
C LEU A 69 19.14 19.91 35.59
N MET A 70 19.65 20.77 36.50
CA MET A 70 19.73 22.22 36.29
C MET A 70 20.55 22.59 35.05
N ARG A 71 21.68 21.92 34.82
CA ARG A 71 22.53 22.14 33.64
C ARG A 71 21.85 21.67 32.35
N ASN A 72 21.02 20.64 32.42
CA ASN A 72 20.27 20.07 31.31
C ASN A 72 18.83 20.59 31.21
N VAL A 73 18.41 21.59 32.02
CA VAL A 73 17.07 22.18 31.96
C VAL A 73 16.71 22.57 30.54
N ARG A 74 17.66 23.16 29.78
CA ARG A 74 17.42 23.52 28.38
C ARG A 74 17.10 22.31 27.49
N ASN A 75 17.75 21.18 27.71
CA ASN A 75 17.48 19.94 26.95
C ASN A 75 16.14 19.34 27.38
N LEU A 76 15.81 19.38 28.67
CA LEU A 76 14.51 18.93 29.18
C LEU A 76 13.36 19.79 28.65
N THR A 77 13.52 21.11 28.65
CA THR A 77 12.57 22.05 28.05
C THR A 77 12.37 21.74 26.57
N TRP A 78 13.46 21.54 25.82
CA TRP A 78 13.37 21.15 24.41
C TRP A 78 12.63 19.82 24.22
N SER A 79 12.91 18.79 25.04
CA SER A 79 12.19 17.51 24.96
C SER A 79 10.70 17.65 25.28
N VAL A 80 10.34 18.46 26.27
CA VAL A 80 8.92 18.75 26.60
C VAL A 80 8.25 19.49 25.45
N GLU A 81 8.94 20.44 24.80
CA GLU A 81 8.46 21.10 23.59
C GLU A 81 8.29 20.12 22.42
N GLN A 82 9.21 19.17 22.22
CA GLN A 82 9.05 18.12 21.21
C GLN A 82 7.86 17.21 21.51
N LEU A 83 7.64 16.84 22.77
CA LEU A 83 6.45 16.07 23.17
C LEU A 83 5.17 16.85 22.90
N LYS A 84 5.16 18.17 23.15
CA LYS A 84 4.04 19.04 22.79
C LYS A 84 3.80 19.04 21.29
N ASN A 85 4.85 19.20 20.48
CA ASN A 85 4.76 19.17 19.02
C ASN A 85 4.23 17.81 18.51
N LEU A 86 4.64 16.70 19.13
CA LEU A 86 4.13 15.36 18.80
C LEU A 86 2.64 15.23 19.16
N ILE A 87 2.24 15.70 20.33
CA ILE A 87 0.82 15.69 20.73
C ILE A 87 -0.01 16.55 19.78
N ASP A 88 0.49 17.72 19.39
CA ASP A 88 -0.19 18.61 18.45
C ASP A 88 -0.27 17.98 17.05
N PHE A 89 0.78 17.28 16.61
CA PHE A 89 0.75 16.48 15.38
C PHE A 89 -0.27 15.34 15.45
N ILE A 90 -0.29 14.57 16.54
CA ILE A 90 -1.25 13.47 16.74
C ILE A 90 -2.68 14.04 16.74
N ARG A 91 -2.95 15.13 17.45
CA ARG A 91 -4.27 15.80 17.43
C ARG A 91 -4.65 16.29 16.03
N THR A 92 -3.68 16.73 15.24
CA THR A 92 -3.91 17.17 13.85
C THR A 92 -4.26 15.99 12.94
N VAL A 93 -3.60 14.85 13.11
CA VAL A 93 -3.75 13.67 12.26
C VAL A 93 -4.84 12.71 12.76
N GLU A 94 -5.23 12.79 14.03
CA GLU A 94 -6.25 11.94 14.66
C GLU A 94 -7.58 11.94 13.89
N PRO A 95 -8.15 13.09 13.45
CA PRO A 95 -9.38 13.08 12.64
C PRO A 95 -9.19 12.37 11.30
N LEU A 96 -8.03 12.51 10.67
CA LEU A 96 -7.70 11.82 9.42
C LEU A 96 -7.59 10.32 9.66
N LEU A 97 -6.91 9.88 10.71
CA LEU A 97 -6.80 8.46 11.05
C LEU A 97 -8.17 7.87 11.37
N LYS A 98 -8.99 8.56 12.16
CA LYS A 98 -10.38 8.15 12.45
C LYS A 98 -11.24 8.04 11.19
N SER A 99 -10.88 8.74 10.11
CA SER A 99 -11.58 8.71 8.82
C SER A 99 -10.88 7.90 7.73
N VAL A 100 -9.66 7.40 7.93
CA VAL A 100 -8.92 6.64 6.90
C VAL A 100 -8.77 5.19 7.34
N VAL A 101 -8.53 4.96 8.63
CA VAL A 101 -8.35 3.62 9.19
C VAL A 101 -9.60 2.75 8.99
N PRO A 102 -10.84 3.19 9.30
CA PRO A 102 -12.02 2.35 9.10
C PRO A 102 -12.25 2.02 7.61
N GLN A 103 -12.07 3.00 6.73
CA GLN A 103 -12.18 2.83 5.28
C GLN A 103 -11.12 1.88 4.74
N GLY A 104 -9.89 1.99 5.25
CA GLY A 104 -8.80 1.06 4.97
C GLY A 104 -9.14 -0.35 5.40
N ILE A 105 -9.68 -0.54 6.60
CA ILE A 105 -10.11 -1.86 7.10
C ILE A 105 -11.20 -2.45 6.21
N ILE A 106 -12.24 -1.69 5.87
CA ILE A 106 -13.32 -2.15 4.98
C ILE A 106 -12.78 -2.51 3.60
N TYR A 107 -11.87 -1.71 3.06
CA TYR A 107 -11.25 -1.98 1.77
C TYR A 107 -10.41 -3.26 1.80
N LEU A 108 -9.59 -3.44 2.84
CA LEU A 108 -8.77 -4.64 3.02
C LEU A 108 -9.62 -5.89 3.24
N ASP A 109 -10.69 -5.79 4.04
CA ASP A 109 -11.67 -6.88 4.24
C ASP A 109 -12.36 -7.25 2.93
N LYS A 110 -12.73 -6.26 2.11
CA LYS A 110 -13.26 -6.53 0.76
C LYS A 110 -12.24 -7.26 -0.12
N LEU A 111 -10.98 -6.84 -0.11
CA LEU A 111 -9.92 -7.53 -0.86
C LEU A 111 -9.73 -8.97 -0.37
N GLU A 112 -9.82 -9.20 0.95
CA GLU A 112 -9.76 -10.53 1.56
C GLU A 112 -10.94 -11.40 1.13
N GLN A 113 -12.17 -10.90 1.25
CA GLN A 113 -13.39 -11.62 0.84
C GLN A 113 -13.41 -11.94 -0.67
N GLN A 114 -12.85 -11.04 -1.48
CA GLN A 114 -12.68 -11.28 -2.92
C GLN A 114 -11.53 -12.25 -3.24
N GLY A 115 -10.81 -12.75 -2.24
CA GLY A 115 -9.71 -13.69 -2.39
C GLY A 115 -8.43 -13.08 -2.98
N VAL A 116 -8.32 -11.75 -3.02
CA VAL A 116 -7.18 -11.05 -3.65
C VAL A 116 -5.87 -11.40 -2.95
N PHE A 117 -5.87 -11.48 -1.62
CA PHE A 117 -4.69 -11.90 -0.86
C PHE A 117 -4.31 -13.35 -1.13
N GLN A 118 -5.29 -14.25 -1.29
CA GLN A 118 -5.03 -15.64 -1.61
C GLN A 118 -4.42 -15.80 -3.01
N VAL A 119 -4.92 -15.05 -3.99
CA VAL A 119 -4.34 -15.02 -5.35
C VAL A 119 -2.93 -14.46 -5.31
N LEU A 120 -2.69 -13.37 -4.59
CA LEU A 120 -1.35 -12.77 -4.46
C LEU A 120 -0.37 -13.74 -3.78
N ALA A 121 -0.79 -14.39 -2.69
CA ALA A 121 0.03 -15.40 -2.00
C ALA A 121 0.32 -16.61 -2.91
N SER A 122 -0.68 -17.06 -3.67
CA SER A 122 -0.50 -18.16 -4.62
C SER A 122 0.47 -17.78 -5.75
N MET A 123 0.37 -16.55 -6.26
CA MET A 123 1.32 -16.02 -7.24
C MET A 123 2.73 -15.95 -6.68
N MET A 124 2.91 -15.46 -5.45
CA MET A 124 4.22 -15.45 -4.79
C MET A 124 4.79 -16.86 -4.66
N GLY A 125 3.98 -17.85 -4.28
CA GLY A 125 4.42 -19.24 -4.21
C GLY A 125 4.75 -19.85 -5.59
N VAL A 126 4.11 -19.39 -6.67
CA VAL A 126 4.49 -19.76 -8.04
C VAL A 126 5.83 -19.12 -8.41
N LEU A 127 6.03 -17.83 -8.09
CA LEU A 127 7.30 -17.14 -8.33
C LEU A 127 8.46 -17.79 -7.57
N GLU A 128 8.23 -18.21 -6.32
CA GLU A 128 9.21 -18.94 -5.51
C GLU A 128 9.59 -20.28 -6.15
N LYS A 129 8.60 -21.08 -6.58
CA LYS A 129 8.87 -22.34 -7.32
C LYS A 129 9.63 -22.12 -8.62
N ILE A 130 9.33 -21.03 -9.34
CA ILE A 130 10.05 -20.67 -10.54
C ILE A 130 11.50 -20.32 -10.20
N ALA A 131 11.73 -19.51 -9.16
CA ALA A 131 13.07 -19.13 -8.72
C ALA A 131 13.89 -20.32 -8.20
N ASP A 132 13.25 -21.31 -7.56
CA ASP A 132 13.92 -22.54 -7.09
C ASP A 132 14.26 -23.51 -8.23
N THR A 133 13.46 -23.51 -9.31
CA THR A 133 13.59 -24.48 -10.40
C THR A 133 14.43 -23.94 -11.56
N TYR A 134 14.38 -22.63 -11.79
CA TYR A 134 14.98 -21.97 -12.94
C TYR A 134 16.02 -20.95 -12.49
N THR A 135 17.16 -20.95 -13.15
CA THR A 135 18.20 -19.96 -12.90
C THR A 135 17.76 -18.57 -13.41
N PRO A 136 18.38 -17.47 -12.95
CA PRO A 136 18.11 -16.14 -13.48
C PRO A 136 18.24 -16.07 -15.01
N GLU A 137 19.23 -16.74 -15.58
CA GLU A 137 19.43 -16.86 -17.03
C GLU A 137 18.27 -17.61 -17.74
N ASP A 138 17.70 -18.65 -17.11
CA ASP A 138 16.54 -19.36 -17.66
C ASP A 138 15.28 -18.49 -17.67
N ILE A 139 15.06 -17.71 -16.62
CA ILE A 139 13.94 -16.76 -16.53
C ILE A 139 14.06 -15.67 -17.61
N GLU A 140 15.27 -15.17 -17.86
CA GLU A 140 15.53 -14.20 -18.93
C GLU A 140 15.27 -14.80 -20.32
N GLN A 141 15.72 -16.03 -20.57
CA GLN A 141 15.41 -16.74 -21.82
C GLN A 141 13.92 -16.97 -22.00
N ILE A 142 13.19 -17.35 -20.96
CA ILE A 142 11.73 -17.48 -20.99
C ILE A 142 11.09 -16.12 -21.30
N GLY A 143 11.53 -15.04 -20.65
CA GLY A 143 11.06 -13.68 -20.94
C GLY A 143 11.25 -13.30 -22.41
N ASN A 144 12.42 -13.56 -22.96
CA ASN A 144 12.74 -13.31 -24.36
C ASN A 144 11.91 -14.17 -25.32
N ALA A 145 11.63 -15.43 -24.96
CA ALA A 145 10.77 -16.34 -25.71
C ALA A 145 9.27 -15.99 -25.60
N LEU A 146 8.84 -15.34 -24.53
CA LEU A 146 7.45 -14.91 -24.33
C LEU A 146 7.08 -13.72 -25.23
N VAL A 147 8.02 -12.83 -25.54
CA VAL A 147 7.76 -11.66 -26.43
C VAL A 147 7.18 -12.05 -27.79
N PRO A 148 7.76 -12.98 -28.58
CA PRO A 148 7.16 -13.41 -29.83
C PRO A 148 5.83 -14.16 -29.60
N LEU A 149 5.68 -14.89 -28.49
CA LEU A 149 4.42 -15.55 -28.15
C LEU A 149 3.29 -14.56 -27.88
N VAL A 150 3.57 -13.39 -27.28
CA VAL A 150 2.57 -12.30 -27.16
C VAL A 150 2.13 -11.82 -28.54
N GLY A 151 3.06 -11.73 -29.50
CA GLY A 151 2.74 -11.44 -30.90
C GLY A 151 1.82 -12.49 -31.54
N VAL A 152 2.04 -13.77 -31.23
CA VAL A 152 1.16 -14.87 -31.67
C VAL A 152 -0.20 -14.79 -31.01
N VAL A 153 -0.27 -14.60 -29.69
CA VAL A 153 -1.53 -14.44 -28.95
C VAL A 153 -2.32 -13.26 -29.50
N LYS A 154 -1.67 -12.11 -29.76
CA LYS A 154 -2.31 -10.94 -30.39
C LYS A 154 -2.95 -11.29 -31.74
N LYS A 155 -2.24 -12.05 -32.58
CA LYS A 155 -2.75 -12.52 -33.88
C LYS A 155 -3.92 -13.50 -33.73
N LEU A 156 -3.89 -14.37 -32.72
CA LEU A 156 -5.00 -15.30 -32.42
C LEU A 156 -6.21 -14.58 -31.81
N THR A 157 -6.00 -13.47 -31.11
CA THR A 157 -7.08 -12.60 -30.60
C THR A 157 -7.58 -11.57 -31.62
N ALA A 158 -7.06 -11.59 -32.85
CA ALA A 158 -7.57 -10.73 -33.91
C ALA A 158 -9.03 -11.11 -34.26
N PRO A 159 -9.89 -10.13 -34.62
CA PRO A 159 -11.30 -10.39 -34.90
C PRO A 159 -11.52 -11.51 -35.92
N GLU A 160 -10.67 -11.60 -36.94
CA GLU A 160 -10.74 -12.60 -38.00
C GLU A 160 -10.43 -14.00 -37.46
N ALA A 161 -9.39 -14.14 -36.64
CA ALA A 161 -8.98 -15.41 -36.03
C ALA A 161 -10.02 -15.90 -35.01
N LEU A 162 -10.56 -15.00 -34.17
CA LEU A 162 -11.62 -15.32 -33.23
C LEU A 162 -12.91 -15.75 -33.95
N ASN A 163 -13.30 -15.06 -35.02
CA ASN A 163 -14.47 -15.45 -35.81
C ASN A 163 -14.31 -16.82 -36.49
N LEU A 164 -13.10 -17.17 -36.93
CA LEU A 164 -12.82 -18.49 -37.48
C LEU A 164 -12.84 -19.57 -36.38
N LEU A 165 -12.26 -19.30 -35.21
CA LEU A 165 -12.29 -20.20 -34.06
C LEU A 165 -13.72 -20.46 -33.59
N ASP A 166 -14.52 -19.41 -33.46
CA ASP A 166 -15.91 -19.48 -33.03
C ASP A 166 -16.73 -20.35 -34.00
N LYS A 167 -16.67 -20.05 -35.30
CA LYS A 167 -17.33 -20.85 -36.34
C LYS A 167 -16.88 -22.31 -36.37
N ALA A 168 -15.60 -22.58 -36.14
CA ALA A 168 -15.07 -23.94 -36.09
C ALA A 168 -15.52 -24.69 -34.83
N ALA A 169 -15.60 -24.01 -33.68
CA ALA A 169 -16.06 -24.57 -32.41
C ALA A 169 -17.57 -24.89 -32.42
N GLU A 170 -18.36 -24.23 -33.26
CA GLU A 170 -19.78 -24.56 -33.47
C GLU A 170 -20.00 -25.83 -34.31
N VAL A 171 -19.02 -26.30 -35.09
CA VAL A 171 -19.18 -27.44 -36.01
C VAL A 171 -19.54 -28.73 -35.25
N PRO A 172 -18.85 -29.13 -34.17
CA PRO A 172 -19.22 -30.32 -33.40
C PRO A 172 -20.58 -30.19 -32.69
N ALA A 173 -21.02 -28.98 -32.35
CA ALA A 173 -22.32 -28.75 -31.74
C ALA A 173 -23.48 -28.90 -32.75
N ARG A 174 -23.19 -28.73 -34.05
CA ARG A 174 -24.18 -28.81 -35.15
C ARG A 174 -24.11 -30.11 -35.94
N VAL A 175 -23.04 -30.89 -35.78
CA VAL A 175 -22.82 -32.15 -36.50
C VAL A 175 -22.56 -33.26 -35.50
N ASP A 176 -23.47 -34.22 -35.43
CA ASP A 176 -23.27 -35.43 -34.66
C ASP A 176 -22.30 -36.37 -35.41
N LEU A 177 -21.01 -36.19 -35.13
CA LEU A 177 -19.94 -36.99 -35.72
C LEU A 177 -20.01 -38.47 -35.30
N SER A 178 -20.74 -38.81 -34.24
CA SER A 178 -20.92 -40.21 -33.81
C SER A 178 -21.85 -41.01 -34.74
N GLN A 179 -22.66 -40.32 -35.53
CA GLN A 179 -23.59 -40.91 -36.51
C GLN A 179 -23.07 -40.83 -37.96
N ALA A 180 -21.83 -40.36 -38.16
CA ALA A 180 -21.25 -40.21 -39.49
C ALA A 180 -21.06 -41.58 -40.17
N LYS A 181 -21.89 -41.89 -41.17
CA LYS A 181 -21.80 -43.14 -41.94
C LYS A 181 -20.72 -43.02 -43.01
N ALA A 182 -19.91 -44.08 -43.14
CA ALA A 182 -18.95 -44.20 -44.24
C ALA A 182 -19.68 -44.13 -45.59
N VAL A 183 -19.21 -43.26 -46.48
CA VAL A 183 -19.78 -43.08 -47.81
C VAL A 183 -19.03 -43.99 -48.79
N GLY A 184 -19.75 -44.88 -49.49
CA GLY A 184 -19.14 -45.78 -50.48
C GLY A 184 -18.64 -45.05 -51.74
N PRO A 185 -17.90 -45.72 -52.64
CA PRO A 185 -17.29 -45.10 -53.83
C PRO A 185 -18.30 -44.38 -54.74
N PHE A 186 -19.48 -44.98 -54.95
CA PHE A 186 -20.59 -44.35 -55.69
C PHE A 186 -21.25 -43.22 -54.90
N GLY A 187 -21.32 -43.34 -53.58
CA GLY A 187 -21.84 -42.29 -52.70
C GLY A 187 -20.93 -41.06 -52.67
N MET A 188 -19.61 -41.23 -52.75
CA MET A 188 -18.66 -40.13 -52.89
C MET A 188 -18.86 -39.38 -54.21
N LEU A 189 -19.03 -40.11 -55.33
CA LEU A 189 -19.35 -39.49 -56.63
C LEU A 189 -20.65 -38.69 -56.59
N PHE A 190 -21.68 -39.20 -55.90
CA PHE A 190 -22.94 -38.48 -55.74
C PHE A 190 -22.82 -37.30 -54.76
N ALA A 191 -22.04 -37.44 -53.68
CA ALA A 191 -21.76 -36.38 -52.71
C ALA A 191 -21.01 -35.20 -53.36
N LEU A 192 -20.11 -35.47 -54.32
CA LEU A 192 -19.49 -34.43 -55.13
C LEU A 192 -20.48 -33.65 -56.00
N GLY A 193 -21.71 -34.14 -56.20
CA GLY A 193 -22.80 -33.42 -56.87
C GLY A 193 -23.51 -32.40 -55.97
N ASN A 194 -23.47 -32.60 -54.65
CA ASN A 194 -24.18 -31.81 -53.65
C ASN A 194 -23.53 -30.42 -53.45
N SER A 195 -24.36 -29.37 -53.33
CA SER A 195 -23.94 -27.97 -53.18
C SER A 195 -23.18 -27.71 -51.88
N GLU A 196 -23.62 -28.28 -50.77
CA GLU A 196 -23.01 -28.09 -49.44
C GLU A 196 -21.61 -28.72 -49.39
N VAL A 197 -21.44 -29.92 -49.96
CA VAL A 197 -20.13 -30.61 -50.04
C VAL A 197 -19.15 -29.82 -50.91
N LYS A 198 -19.61 -29.27 -52.05
CA LYS A 198 -18.79 -28.41 -52.92
C LYS A 198 -18.36 -27.12 -52.20
N GLN A 199 -19.24 -26.50 -51.43
CA GLN A 199 -18.92 -25.31 -50.64
C GLN A 199 -17.88 -25.62 -49.57
N GLY A 200 -18.05 -26.72 -48.82
CA GLY A 200 -17.09 -27.17 -47.82
C GLY A 200 -15.71 -27.47 -48.42
N MET A 201 -15.67 -28.20 -49.53
CA MET A 201 -14.43 -28.44 -50.28
C MET A 201 -13.79 -27.14 -50.78
N GLY A 202 -14.58 -26.18 -51.25
CA GLY A 202 -14.07 -24.85 -51.66
C GLY A 202 -13.35 -24.14 -50.51
N VAL A 203 -13.94 -24.15 -49.30
CA VAL A 203 -13.31 -23.59 -48.10
C VAL A 203 -12.02 -24.34 -47.75
N VAL A 204 -12.03 -25.68 -47.76
CA VAL A 204 -10.83 -26.49 -47.47
C VAL A 204 -9.72 -26.23 -48.50
N LEU A 205 -10.05 -26.08 -49.78
CA LEU A 205 -9.09 -25.77 -50.83
C LEU A 205 -8.50 -24.36 -50.68
N GLU A 206 -9.31 -23.36 -50.36
CA GLU A 206 -8.83 -22.00 -50.06
C GLU A 206 -7.93 -21.98 -48.81
N LEU A 207 -8.31 -22.69 -47.74
CA LEU A 207 -7.46 -22.86 -46.55
C LEU A 207 -6.15 -23.57 -46.90
N THR A 208 -6.19 -24.62 -47.73
CA THR A 208 -4.99 -25.34 -48.19
C THR A 208 -4.09 -24.44 -49.04
N LYS A 209 -4.69 -23.60 -49.89
CA LYS A 209 -3.97 -22.60 -50.67
C LYS A 209 -3.34 -21.52 -49.79
N ALA A 210 -4.04 -21.06 -48.75
CA ALA A 210 -3.49 -20.13 -47.76
C ALA A 210 -2.33 -20.76 -46.97
N LEU A 211 -2.43 -22.04 -46.59
CA LEU A 211 -1.33 -22.77 -45.96
C LEU A 211 -0.09 -22.88 -46.85
N SER A 212 -0.25 -22.87 -48.18
CA SER A 212 0.90 -22.83 -49.09
C SER A 212 1.74 -21.55 -48.98
N LEU A 213 1.17 -20.44 -48.48
CA LEU A 213 1.91 -19.20 -48.20
C LEU A 213 2.92 -19.38 -47.06
N LEU A 214 2.68 -20.31 -46.13
CA LEU A 214 3.63 -20.66 -45.07
C LEU A 214 4.92 -21.29 -45.63
N LYS A 215 4.85 -21.93 -46.81
CA LYS A 215 6.03 -22.49 -47.49
C LYS A 215 6.90 -21.43 -48.15
N ASN A 216 6.35 -20.25 -48.44
CA ASN A 216 7.02 -19.16 -49.16
C ASN A 216 7.42 -17.99 -48.23
N GLY A 217 7.30 -18.16 -46.91
CA GLY A 217 7.40 -17.11 -45.90
C GLY A 217 8.79 -16.49 -45.65
N ASP A 218 9.82 -16.88 -46.40
CA ASP A 218 11.18 -16.33 -46.28
C ASP A 218 11.61 -15.44 -47.48
N GLY A 219 10.70 -14.97 -48.34
CA GLY A 219 11.15 -14.24 -49.54
C GLY A 219 10.14 -13.38 -50.29
N ALA A 220 9.38 -12.53 -49.60
CA ALA A 220 8.58 -11.51 -50.27
C ALA A 220 8.58 -10.17 -49.51
N GLU A 221 9.77 -9.64 -49.25
CA GLU A 221 9.95 -8.19 -49.19
C GLU A 221 10.69 -7.76 -50.46
N GLU A 222 10.24 -6.65 -51.04
CA GLU A 222 10.80 -5.93 -52.19
C GLU A 222 10.63 -6.55 -53.59
N SER A 223 9.52 -6.23 -54.24
CA SER A 223 9.57 -5.66 -55.59
C SER A 223 8.24 -4.99 -55.92
N GLY A 224 8.19 -3.68 -55.71
CA GLY A 224 7.13 -2.80 -56.17
C GLY A 224 7.66 -1.38 -56.25
N ALA A 225 8.51 -1.13 -57.25
CA ALA A 225 8.77 0.19 -57.79
C ALA A 225 7.56 0.67 -58.61
#